data_AF-A0A1I5Z8E1-F1
#
_entry.id   AF-A0A1I5Z8E1-F1
#
_cell.length_a   1.000
_cell.length_b   1.000
_cell.length_c   1.000
_cell.angle_alpha   90.00
_cell.angle_beta   90.00
_cell.angle_gamma   90.00
#
_symmetry.space_group_name_H-M   'P 1'
#
loop_
_entity.id
_entity.type
_entity.pdbx_description
1 polymer ?
#
loop_
_entity_poly.entity_id
_entity_poly.type
_entity_poly.pdbx_seq_one_letter_code
_entity_poly.pdbx_strand_id
1 'polypeptide(L)'
;MAQISVDSLMGNNGPSYPEQIAAPFRKELTDNGFTQLLTAEEVDKALSVTDGKVKMVVLNSVCGCGARVARPGALLSLFGKVVPDEKLTLFAGMEKDAVALFRSKYLPGITPSSPTISLFKDGELVFILHRYQIERSAAGDIADALIQEYNKICTKENDDAAVEALRQYFIATYDVDPLSLEQQQQ
;
A
#
# COMPACT_ATOMS: atom_id res chain seq x y z
N MET A 1 -21.54 -7.25 -31.64
CA MET A 1 -20.69 -7.85 -30.59
C MET A 1 -20.23 -6.72 -29.68
N ALA A 2 -20.33 -6.85 -28.36
CA ALA A 2 -19.83 -5.83 -27.45
C ALA A 2 -18.31 -5.68 -27.68
N GLN A 3 -17.85 -4.49 -28.07
CA GLN A 3 -16.42 -4.21 -28.19
C GLN A 3 -15.85 -4.17 -26.77
N ILE A 4 -15.18 -5.25 -26.37
CA ILE A 4 -14.43 -5.29 -25.11
C ILE A 4 -13.13 -4.51 -25.37
N SER A 5 -12.94 -3.39 -24.66
CA SER A 5 -11.71 -2.60 -24.77
C SER A 5 -10.51 -3.35 -24.19
N VAL A 6 -9.30 -3.02 -24.67
CA VAL A 6 -8.05 -3.54 -24.10
C VAL A 6 -7.97 -3.26 -22.60
N ASP A 7 -8.40 -2.07 -22.15
CA ASP A 7 -8.45 -1.73 -20.73
C ASP A 7 -9.38 -2.64 -19.90
N SER A 8 -10.47 -3.10 -20.51
CA SER A 8 -11.38 -4.06 -19.88
C SER A 8 -10.74 -5.44 -19.78
N LEU A 9 -10.05 -5.91 -20.83
CA LEU A 9 -9.30 -7.16 -20.83
C LEU A 9 -8.12 -7.15 -19.85
N MET A 10 -7.50 -5.99 -19.66
CA MET A 10 -6.39 -5.79 -18.72
C MET A 10 -6.88 -5.49 -17.29
N GLY A 11 -8.17 -5.57 -16.99
CA GLY A 11 -8.69 -5.40 -15.64
C GLY A 11 -8.55 -3.98 -15.06
N ASN A 12 -8.40 -2.97 -15.93
CA ASN A 12 -8.36 -1.54 -15.54
C ASN A 12 -9.77 -0.96 -15.34
N ASN A 13 -10.80 -1.61 -15.89
CA ASN A 13 -12.22 -1.25 -15.70
C ASN A 13 -12.88 -1.98 -14.53
N GLY A 14 -12.26 -1.92 -13.35
CA GLY A 14 -12.91 -2.40 -12.11
C GLY A 14 -14.17 -1.60 -11.77
N PRO A 15 -15.11 -2.16 -10.97
CA PRO A 15 -16.27 -1.42 -10.49
C PRO A 15 -15.81 -0.22 -9.66
N SER A 16 -16.44 0.93 -9.92
CA SER A 16 -16.27 2.12 -9.09
C SER A 16 -17.28 2.07 -7.94
N TYR A 17 -16.85 2.55 -6.78
CA TYR A 17 -17.69 2.57 -5.58
C TYR A 17 -18.11 4.01 -5.28
N PRO A 18 -19.28 4.22 -4.64
CA PRO A 18 -19.61 5.53 -4.07
C PRO A 18 -18.52 5.97 -3.09
N GLU A 19 -18.22 7.27 -3.03
CA GLU A 19 -17.16 7.78 -2.15
C GLU A 19 -17.45 7.47 -0.67
N GLN A 20 -18.73 7.40 -0.27
CA GLN A 20 -19.12 7.00 1.08
C GLN A 20 -18.66 5.57 1.45
N ILE A 21 -18.48 4.70 0.45
CA ILE A 21 -17.96 3.34 0.63
C ILE A 21 -16.43 3.34 0.59
N ALA A 22 -15.81 4.12 -0.30
CA ALA A 22 -14.36 4.15 -0.46
C ALA A 22 -13.64 4.93 0.67
N ALA A 23 -14.27 5.98 1.19
CA ALA A 23 -13.66 6.92 2.12
C ALA A 23 -13.11 6.28 3.40
N PRO A 24 -13.81 5.34 4.09
CA PRO A 24 -13.24 4.68 5.27
C PRO A 24 -11.95 3.91 4.96
N PHE A 25 -11.90 3.24 3.80
CA PHE A 25 -10.73 2.46 3.38
C PHE A 25 -9.56 3.34 2.95
N ARG A 26 -9.85 4.54 2.42
CA ARG A 26 -8.84 5.60 2.18
C ARG A 26 -8.27 6.11 3.50
N LYS A 27 -9.16 6.42 4.44
CA LYS A 27 -8.86 7.02 5.73
C LYS A 27 -7.89 6.17 6.56
N GLU A 28 -8.05 4.85 6.52
CA GLU A 28 -7.16 3.88 7.18
C GLU A 28 -5.67 4.09 6.81
N LEU A 29 -5.37 4.47 5.57
CA LEU A 29 -4.01 4.79 5.14
C LEU A 29 -3.67 6.26 5.35
N THR A 30 -4.55 7.19 4.99
CA THR A 30 -4.21 8.63 5.04
C THR A 30 -4.03 9.16 6.46
N ASP A 31 -4.79 8.65 7.42
CA ASP A 31 -4.63 9.01 8.84
C ASP A 31 -3.25 8.58 9.37
N ASN A 32 -2.64 7.58 8.73
CA ASN A 32 -1.34 7.04 9.07
C ASN A 32 -0.23 7.51 8.10
N GLY A 33 -0.42 8.71 7.53
CA GLY A 33 0.62 9.43 6.79
C GLY A 33 0.86 8.94 5.36
N PHE A 34 -0.10 8.25 4.74
CA PHE A 34 -0.06 7.98 3.31
C PHE A 34 -0.62 9.14 2.49
N THR A 35 0.10 9.53 1.44
CA THR A 35 -0.37 10.51 0.45
C THR A 35 -1.18 9.80 -0.63
N GLN A 36 -2.39 10.29 -0.90
CA GLN A 36 -3.20 9.79 -2.01
C GLN A 36 -2.71 10.36 -3.33
N LEU A 37 -2.57 9.50 -4.34
CA LEU A 37 -2.29 9.91 -5.72
C LEU A 37 -3.57 9.73 -6.51
N LEU A 38 -4.23 10.85 -6.83
CA LEU A 38 -5.56 10.87 -7.41
C LEU A 38 -5.55 11.07 -8.93
N THR A 39 -4.45 11.58 -9.46
CA THR A 39 -4.27 11.87 -10.88
C THR A 39 -3.07 11.13 -11.45
N ALA A 40 -3.10 10.89 -12.76
CA ALA A 40 -1.95 10.33 -13.49
C ALA A 40 -0.70 11.22 -13.32
N GLU A 41 -0.87 12.54 -13.31
CA GLU A 41 0.24 13.48 -13.08
C GLU A 41 0.86 13.33 -11.68
N GLU A 42 0.04 13.19 -10.63
CA GLU A 42 0.55 12.95 -9.28
C GLU A 42 1.31 11.63 -9.16
N VAL A 43 0.83 10.58 -9.84
CA VAL A 43 1.54 9.29 -9.91
C VAL A 43 2.90 9.45 -10.57
N ASP A 44 2.94 10.10 -11.73
CA ASP A 44 4.17 10.28 -12.48
C ASP A 44 5.17 11.14 -11.70
N LYS A 45 4.69 12.24 -11.13
CA LYS A 45 5.48 13.16 -10.32
C LYS A 45 6.03 12.49 -9.07
N ALA A 46 5.27 11.62 -8.41
CA ALA A 46 5.73 10.94 -7.21
C ALA A 46 6.76 9.84 -7.53
N LEU A 47 6.51 9.05 -8.59
CA LEU A 47 7.27 7.83 -8.84
C LEU A 47 8.41 8.00 -9.85
N SER A 48 8.44 9.01 -10.71
CA SER A 48 9.56 9.23 -11.65
C SER A 48 10.83 9.81 -11.01
N VAL A 49 10.74 10.27 -9.76
CA VAL A 49 11.85 10.97 -9.08
C VAL A 49 12.96 10.00 -8.69
N THR A 50 14.19 10.40 -9.01
CA THR A 50 15.46 9.71 -8.74
C THR A 50 16.28 10.44 -7.67
N ASP A 51 15.81 10.39 -6.43
CA ASP A 51 16.42 11.06 -5.27
C ASP A 51 16.97 10.07 -4.21
N GLY A 52 17.07 8.78 -4.55
CA GLY A 52 17.54 7.71 -3.68
C GLY A 52 16.56 7.28 -2.59
N LYS A 53 15.40 7.95 -2.47
CA LYS A 53 14.39 7.64 -1.46
C LYS A 53 13.60 6.39 -1.81
N VAL A 54 13.26 5.63 -0.77
CA VAL A 54 12.39 4.46 -0.89
C VAL A 54 10.95 4.89 -0.69
N LYS A 55 10.10 4.54 -1.65
CA LYS A 55 8.66 4.88 -1.65
C LYS A 55 7.85 3.61 -1.56
N MET A 56 7.01 3.50 -0.54
CA MET A 56 6.00 2.45 -0.48
C MET A 56 4.72 2.93 -1.16
N VAL A 57 4.19 2.14 -2.07
CA VAL A 57 2.90 2.36 -2.72
C VAL A 57 1.96 1.22 -2.36
N VAL A 58 0.83 1.55 -1.74
CA VAL A 58 -0.28 0.62 -1.52
C VAL A 58 -1.34 0.88 -2.57
N LEU A 59 -1.51 -0.06 -3.50
CA LEU A 59 -2.66 -0.07 -4.41
C LEU A 59 -3.86 -0.65 -3.65
N ASN A 60 -4.60 0.24 -3.01
CA ASN A 60 -5.72 -0.06 -2.13
C ASN A 60 -6.93 -0.58 -2.92
N SER A 61 -7.85 -1.23 -2.22
CA SER A 61 -9.09 -1.79 -2.76
C SER A 61 -10.12 -1.98 -1.65
N VAL A 62 -11.41 -1.97 -2.01
CA VAL A 62 -12.50 -2.35 -1.07
C VAL A 62 -12.55 -3.86 -0.77
N CYS A 63 -11.72 -4.67 -1.43
CA CYS A 63 -11.71 -6.12 -1.25
C CYS A 63 -11.42 -6.50 0.22
N GLY A 64 -12.04 -7.60 0.70
CA GLY A 64 -11.89 -8.05 2.09
C GLY A 64 -10.45 -8.37 2.50
N CYS A 65 -9.59 -8.84 1.58
CA CYS A 65 -8.16 -9.02 1.86
C CYS A 65 -7.41 -7.67 1.96
N GLY A 66 -7.91 -6.61 1.31
CA GLY A 66 -7.43 -5.24 1.52
C GLY A 66 -7.65 -4.78 2.96
N ALA A 67 -8.86 -5.05 3.49
CA ALA A 67 -9.24 -4.65 4.84
C ALA A 67 -8.61 -5.47 5.96
N ARG A 68 -8.46 -6.79 5.78
CA ARG A 68 -7.94 -7.64 6.85
C ARG A 68 -6.44 -7.86 6.81
N VAL A 69 -5.80 -7.67 5.65
CA VAL A 69 -4.41 -8.09 5.45
C VAL A 69 -3.56 -6.97 4.88
N ALA A 70 -3.91 -6.41 3.72
CA ALA A 70 -3.02 -5.48 3.02
C ALA A 70 -2.79 -4.17 3.81
N ARG A 71 -3.86 -3.49 4.24
CA ARG A 71 -3.73 -2.23 4.98
C ARG A 71 -3.19 -2.46 6.39
N PRO A 72 -3.73 -3.40 7.21
CA PRO A 72 -3.15 -3.68 8.51
C PRO A 72 -1.68 -4.12 8.43
N GLY A 73 -1.29 -4.94 7.45
CA GLY A 73 0.09 -5.38 7.26
C GLY A 73 1.03 -4.25 6.81
N ALA A 74 0.56 -3.38 5.90
CA ALA A 74 1.31 -2.17 5.53
C ALA A 74 1.51 -1.24 6.73
N LEU A 75 0.48 -1.04 7.56
CA LEU A 75 0.58 -0.23 8.77
C LEU A 75 1.49 -0.88 9.83
N LEU A 76 1.33 -2.17 10.10
CA LEU A 76 2.18 -2.92 11.04
C LEU A 76 3.66 -2.87 10.65
N SER A 77 3.96 -2.89 9.35
CA SER A 77 5.35 -2.79 8.87
C SER A 77 6.05 -1.49 9.30
N LEU A 78 5.28 -0.44 9.61
CA LEU A 78 5.78 0.87 10.04
C LEU A 78 6.14 0.93 11.53
N PHE A 79 6.08 -0.18 12.27
CA PHE A 79 6.74 -0.32 13.58
C PHE A 79 8.21 -0.75 13.46
N GLY A 80 8.70 -1.03 12.24
CA GLY A 80 10.10 -1.36 11.99
C GLY A 80 11.07 -0.22 12.36
N LYS A 81 12.33 -0.56 12.59
CA LYS A 81 13.39 0.43 12.95
C LYS A 81 13.71 1.40 11.81
N VAL A 82 13.69 0.89 10.58
CA VAL A 82 13.83 1.69 9.37
C VAL A 82 12.57 1.54 8.53
N VAL A 83 12.16 2.63 7.89
CA VAL A 83 10.89 2.71 7.16
C VAL A 83 11.09 3.43 5.82
N PRO A 84 10.15 3.27 4.87
CA PRO A 84 10.17 4.05 3.64
C PRO A 84 10.16 5.55 3.90
N ASP A 85 10.85 6.29 3.05
CA ASP A 85 10.89 7.75 3.07
C ASP A 85 9.51 8.34 2.84
N GLU A 86 8.79 7.79 1.86
CA GLU A 86 7.46 8.23 1.46
C GLU A 86 6.47 7.05 1.43
N LYS A 87 5.24 7.35 1.83
CA LYS A 87 4.12 6.41 1.86
C LYS A 87 3.04 6.95 0.95
N LEU A 88 2.68 6.19 -0.07
CA LEU A 88 1.80 6.60 -1.15
C LEU A 88 0.68 5.58 -1.31
N THR A 89 -0.49 6.03 -1.74
CA THR A 89 -1.60 5.13 -2.02
C THR A 89 -2.38 5.55 -3.26
N LEU A 90 -2.78 4.55 -4.04
CA LEU A 90 -3.79 4.65 -5.08
C LEU A 90 -4.99 3.78 -4.71
N PHE A 91 -6.14 4.01 -5.32
CA PHE A 91 -7.33 3.22 -5.05
C PHE A 91 -7.85 2.53 -6.33
N ALA A 92 -7.66 1.20 -6.40
CA ALA A 92 -8.12 0.40 -7.53
C ALA A 92 -9.64 0.48 -7.71
N GLY A 93 -10.09 0.83 -8.92
CA GLY A 93 -11.50 1.01 -9.27
C GLY A 93 -12.04 2.43 -9.12
N MET A 94 -11.29 3.33 -8.48
CA MET A 94 -11.67 4.73 -8.26
C MET A 94 -10.99 5.64 -9.27
N GLU A 95 -9.78 6.12 -9.00
CA GLU A 95 -9.02 7.02 -9.86
C GLU A 95 -8.42 6.25 -11.05
N LYS A 96 -9.27 5.90 -12.02
CA LYS A 96 -8.95 4.95 -13.10
C LYS A 96 -7.73 5.36 -13.91
N ASP A 97 -7.60 6.63 -14.25
CA ASP A 97 -6.47 7.12 -15.04
C ASP A 97 -5.15 7.05 -14.26
N ALA A 98 -5.19 7.38 -12.96
CA ALA A 98 -4.05 7.25 -12.07
C ALA A 98 -3.62 5.78 -11.94
N VAL A 99 -4.58 4.87 -11.72
CA VAL A 99 -4.34 3.42 -11.59
C VAL A 99 -3.86 2.81 -12.91
N ALA A 100 -4.41 3.24 -14.04
CA ALA A 100 -4.00 2.77 -15.36
C ALA A 100 -2.57 3.20 -15.68
N LEU A 101 -2.20 4.45 -15.41
CA LEU A 101 -0.80 4.90 -15.56
C LEU A 101 0.12 4.12 -14.63
N PHE A 102 -0.24 3.99 -13.35
CA PHE A 102 0.55 3.23 -12.38
C PHE A 102 0.85 1.81 -12.86
N ARG A 103 -0.17 1.08 -13.31
CA ARG A 103 0.00 -0.30 -13.80
C ARG A 103 0.83 -0.38 -15.07
N SER A 104 0.54 0.47 -16.05
CA SER A 104 1.18 0.41 -17.37
C SER A 104 2.65 0.86 -17.35
N LYS A 105 2.95 1.93 -16.63
CA LYS A 105 4.30 2.52 -16.59
C LYS A 105 5.18 1.90 -15.51
N TYR A 106 4.64 1.68 -14.31
CA TYR A 106 5.44 1.34 -13.13
C TYR A 106 5.38 -0.14 -12.75
N LEU A 107 4.40 -0.90 -13.27
CA LEU A 107 4.29 -2.35 -13.06
C LEU A 107 4.29 -3.14 -14.39
N PRO A 108 5.21 -2.86 -15.34
CA PRO A 108 5.22 -3.52 -16.64
C PRO A 108 5.40 -5.03 -16.48
N GLY A 109 4.58 -5.81 -17.21
CA GLY A 109 4.62 -7.28 -17.16
C GLY A 109 3.97 -7.90 -15.92
N ILE A 110 3.47 -7.11 -14.98
CA ILE A 110 2.75 -7.61 -13.80
C ILE A 110 1.26 -7.70 -14.11
N THR A 111 0.67 -8.88 -13.92
CA THR A 111 -0.77 -9.07 -14.11
C THR A 111 -1.56 -8.14 -13.18
N PRO A 112 -2.43 -7.27 -13.73
CA PRO A 112 -3.21 -6.33 -12.94
C PRO A 112 -4.04 -7.02 -11.85
N SER A 113 -3.77 -6.67 -10.61
CA SER A 113 -4.49 -7.18 -9.44
C SER A 113 -4.56 -6.10 -8.36
N SER A 114 -5.41 -6.31 -7.36
CA SER A 114 -5.47 -5.48 -6.15
C SER A 114 -6.06 -6.30 -4.98
N PRO A 115 -5.65 -6.03 -3.74
CA PRO A 115 -4.61 -5.08 -3.33
C PRO A 115 -3.19 -5.54 -3.72
N THR A 116 -2.25 -4.60 -3.83
CA THR A 116 -0.80 -4.86 -3.92
C THR A 116 -0.03 -3.86 -3.07
N ILE A 117 1.14 -4.25 -2.57
CA ILE A 117 2.06 -3.35 -1.86
C ILE A 117 3.39 -3.41 -2.60
N SER A 118 3.90 -2.27 -3.04
CA SER A 118 5.11 -2.17 -3.86
C SER A 118 6.08 -1.16 -3.28
N LEU A 119 7.37 -1.44 -3.37
CA LEU A 119 8.44 -0.53 -2.99
C LEU A 119 9.17 -0.08 -4.25
N PHE A 120 9.37 1.22 -4.34
CA PHE A 120 10.09 1.87 -5.43
C PHE A 120 11.33 2.57 -4.89
N LYS A 121 12.39 2.58 -5.69
CA LYS A 121 13.59 3.38 -5.45
C LYS A 121 14.10 3.87 -6.79
N ASP A 122 14.39 5.16 -6.89
CA ASP A 122 14.88 5.78 -8.13
C ASP A 122 14.01 5.50 -9.37
N GLY A 123 12.68 5.50 -9.15
CA GLY A 123 11.68 5.22 -10.17
C GLY A 123 11.59 3.77 -10.65
N GLU A 124 12.37 2.86 -10.06
CA GLU A 124 12.34 1.44 -10.35
C GLU A 124 11.57 0.68 -9.26
N LEU A 125 10.82 -0.35 -9.68
CA LEU A 125 10.17 -1.28 -8.78
C LEU A 125 11.23 -2.23 -8.19
N VAL A 126 11.44 -2.16 -6.88
CA VAL A 126 12.46 -3.00 -6.21
C VAL A 126 11.85 -4.16 -5.43
N PHE A 127 10.59 -4.05 -5.02
CA PHE A 127 9.87 -5.14 -4.34
C PHE A 127 8.36 -5.02 -4.57
N ILE A 128 7.66 -6.15 -4.63
CA ILE A 128 6.20 -6.17 -4.70
C ILE A 128 5.62 -7.40 -4.00
N LEU A 129 4.57 -7.15 -3.22
CA LEU A 129 3.64 -8.16 -2.72
C LEU A 129 2.41 -8.18 -3.62
N HIS A 130 2.25 -9.28 -4.35
CA HIS A 130 1.11 -9.52 -5.21
C HIS A 130 -0.12 -9.92 -4.39
N ARG A 131 -1.31 -9.70 -4.98
CA ARG A 131 -2.59 -10.08 -4.37
C ARG A 131 -2.63 -11.52 -3.87
N TYR A 132 -2.12 -12.49 -4.64
CA TYR A 132 -2.18 -13.91 -4.27
C TYR A 132 -1.32 -14.25 -3.04
N GLN A 133 -0.30 -13.43 -2.76
CA GLN A 133 0.50 -13.55 -1.53
C GLN A 133 -0.29 -12.93 -0.38
N ILE A 134 -0.82 -11.72 -0.59
CA ILE A 134 -1.61 -11.00 0.43
C ILE A 134 -2.87 -11.78 0.85
N GLU A 135 -3.61 -12.38 -0.08
CA GLU A 135 -4.87 -13.05 0.24
C GLU A 135 -4.70 -14.35 1.06
N ARG A 136 -3.48 -14.89 1.14
CA ARG A 136 -3.15 -16.15 1.82
C ARG A 136 -2.32 -15.97 3.09
N SER A 137 -1.99 -14.72 3.43
CA SER A 137 -1.14 -14.37 4.56
C SER A 137 -1.94 -13.72 5.69
N ALA A 138 -1.39 -13.75 6.90
CA ALA A 138 -1.81 -12.88 7.98
C ALA A 138 -1.20 -11.48 7.81
N ALA A 139 -1.77 -10.47 8.48
CA ALA A 139 -1.24 -9.10 8.44
C ALA A 139 0.19 -9.02 8.99
N GLY A 140 0.51 -9.80 10.02
CA GLY A 140 1.86 -9.91 10.57
C GLY A 140 2.87 -10.43 9.55
N ASP A 141 2.54 -11.48 8.79
CA ASP A 141 3.43 -12.01 7.74
C ASP A 141 3.75 -10.96 6.66
N ILE A 142 2.75 -10.15 6.28
CA ILE A 142 2.93 -9.04 5.35
C ILE A 142 3.84 -7.97 5.94
N ALA A 143 3.67 -7.66 7.23
CA ALA A 143 4.51 -6.70 7.93
C ALA A 143 5.96 -7.17 8.00
N ASP A 144 6.19 -8.44 8.35
CA ASP A 144 7.52 -9.03 8.44
C ASP A 144 8.22 -9.05 7.08
N ALA A 145 7.51 -9.43 6.02
CA ALA A 145 8.06 -9.40 4.66
C ALA A 145 8.49 -7.99 4.26
N LEU A 146 7.69 -6.97 4.57
CA LEU A 146 8.01 -5.57 4.30
C LEU A 146 9.18 -5.08 5.14
N ILE A 147 9.20 -5.36 6.45
CA ILE A 147 10.28 -4.97 7.36
C ILE A 147 11.61 -5.61 6.90
N GLN A 148 11.60 -6.87 6.48
CA GLN A 148 12.78 -7.54 5.93
C GLN A 148 13.34 -6.82 4.71
N GLU A 149 12.48 -6.34 3.82
CA GLU A 149 12.92 -5.54 2.67
C GLU A 149 13.38 -4.15 3.09
N TYR A 150 12.67 -3.47 4.02
CA TYR A 150 13.08 -2.16 4.53
C TYR A 150 14.49 -2.21 5.11
N ASN A 151 14.81 -3.25 5.89
CA ASN A 151 16.14 -3.44 6.45
C ASN A 151 17.26 -3.56 5.39
N LYS A 152 16.92 -3.95 4.16
CA LYS A 152 17.87 -4.05 3.04
C LYS A 152 18.01 -2.75 2.27
N ILE A 153 16.92 -1.99 2.09
CA ILE A 153 16.87 -0.89 1.11
C ILE A 153 16.65 0.50 1.72
N CYS A 154 16.05 0.60 2.91
CA CYS A 154 15.74 1.86 3.58
C CYS A 154 16.90 2.32 4.46
N THR A 155 17.05 3.65 4.57
CA THR A 155 18.05 4.28 5.47
C THR A 155 17.43 5.24 6.48
N LYS A 156 16.15 5.58 6.30
CA LYS A 156 15.41 6.44 7.21
C LYS A 156 15.03 5.69 8.48
N GLU A 157 15.58 6.14 9.60
CA GLU A 157 15.16 5.69 10.91
C GLU A 157 13.72 6.11 11.19
N ASN A 158 13.01 5.24 11.89
CA ASN A 158 11.65 5.51 12.31
C ASN A 158 11.63 6.48 13.48
N ASP A 159 10.61 7.33 13.52
CA ASP A 159 10.47 8.35 14.53
C ASP A 159 9.59 7.85 15.69
N ASP A 160 10.08 7.99 16.92
CA ASP A 160 9.38 7.50 18.11
C ASP A 160 7.97 8.11 18.25
N ALA A 161 7.78 9.38 17.88
CA ALA A 161 6.48 10.01 17.94
C ALA A 161 5.54 9.47 16.85
N ALA A 162 6.05 9.17 15.66
CA ALA A 162 5.29 8.48 14.61
C ALA A 162 4.90 7.05 15.03
N VAL A 163 5.81 6.32 15.68
CA VAL A 163 5.55 4.98 16.23
C VAL A 163 4.45 5.04 17.30
N GLU A 164 4.52 5.98 18.23
CA GLU A 164 3.50 6.11 19.27
C GLU A 164 2.15 6.53 18.70
N ALA A 165 2.10 7.47 17.75
CA ALA A 165 0.86 7.84 17.07
C ALA A 165 0.21 6.64 16.36
N LEU A 166 1.03 5.82 15.68
CA LEU A 166 0.57 4.59 15.04
C LEU A 166 0.09 3.57 16.07
N ARG A 167 0.79 3.40 17.19
CA ARG A 167 0.37 2.53 18.29
C ARG A 167 -1.01 2.91 18.82
N GLN A 168 -1.24 4.20 19.07
CA GLN A 168 -2.55 4.70 19.51
C GLN A 168 -3.64 4.45 18.46
N TYR A 169 -3.32 4.60 17.17
CA TYR A 169 -4.24 4.23 16.09
C TYR A 169 -4.62 2.75 16.15
N PHE A 170 -3.64 1.85 16.37
CA PHE A 170 -3.89 0.42 16.47
C PHE A 170 -4.77 0.04 17.64
N ILE A 171 -4.51 0.61 18.82
CA ILE A 171 -5.32 0.38 20.02
C ILE A 171 -6.75 0.86 19.76
N ALA A 172 -6.93 2.05 19.19
CA ALA A 172 -8.26 2.62 18.95
C ALA A 172 -9.05 1.89 17.84
N THR A 173 -8.37 1.38 16.82
CA THR A 173 -9.03 0.85 15.60
C THR A 173 -9.15 -0.68 15.62
N TYR A 174 -8.12 -1.37 16.11
CA TYR A 174 -8.04 -2.83 16.08
C TYR A 174 -8.14 -3.47 17.46
N ASP A 175 -8.18 -2.68 18.55
CA ASP A 175 -8.18 -3.19 19.94
C ASP A 175 -6.96 -4.08 20.23
N VAL A 176 -5.82 -3.74 19.63
CA VAL A 176 -4.55 -4.46 19.72
C VAL A 176 -3.43 -3.46 19.98
N ASP A 177 -2.52 -3.77 20.90
CA ASP A 177 -1.29 -3.03 21.12
C ASP A 177 -0.09 -3.82 20.55
N PRO A 178 0.42 -3.44 19.35
CA PRO A 178 1.49 -4.17 18.68
C PRO A 178 2.81 -4.19 19.45
N LEU A 179 2.98 -3.30 20.42
CA LEU A 179 4.19 -3.20 21.23
C LEU A 179 4.01 -3.78 22.65
N SER A 180 2.84 -4.35 22.95
CA SER A 180 2.61 -5.00 24.23
C SER A 180 3.42 -6.30 24.36
N LEU A 181 4.10 -6.47 25.50
CA LEU A 181 4.97 -7.62 25.77
C LEU A 181 4.19 -8.94 25.93
N GLU A 182 2.89 -8.88 26.23
CA GLU A 182 2.04 -10.06 26.49
C GLU A 182 1.61 -10.78 25.20
N GLN A 183 1.60 -10.08 24.05
CA GLN A 183 1.17 -10.62 22.76
C GLN A 183 2.32 -11.21 21.92
N GLN A 184 3.57 -11.09 22.37
CA GLN A 184 4.75 -11.65 21.70
C GLN A 184 5.04 -13.11 22.10
N GLN A 185 4.19 -13.74 22.93
CA GLN A 185 4.38 -15.09 23.50
C GLN A 185 3.26 -16.09 23.20
N GLN A 186 2.32 -15.77 22.32
CA GLN A 186 1.28 -16.71 21.84
C GLN A 186 1.45 -16.98 20.35
#